data_AF-A0A371CZB0-F1
#
_entry.id   AF-A0A371CZB0-F1
#
_cell.length_a   1.000
_cell.length_b   1.000
_cell.length_c   1.000
_cell.angle_alpha   90.00
_cell.angle_beta   90.00
_cell.angle_gamma   90.00
#
_symmetry.space_group_name_H-M   'P 1'
#
loop_
_entity.id
_entity.type
_entity.pdbx_description
1 polymer ?
#
loop_
_entity_poly.entity_id
_entity_poly.type
_entity_poly.pdbx_seq_one_letter_code
_entity_poly.pdbx_strand_id
1 'polypeptide(L)'
;AVWTPAQEQRLLAFLTKHKSEAGDGGLFKMTTYNAAATYLNNKKYTGATKTGEICKNKYNRLRSYFWAVQELKGRSASGFSYDDELGAGITKENEQIWEDYVKSHKYASPFKNKGFAYYDLMLDLMPSKAKGGNV
;
A
#
# COMPACT_ATOMS: atom_id res chain seq x y z
N ALA A 1 -8.67 8.17 -12.67
CA ALA A 1 -7.34 8.64 -13.12
C ALA A 1 -6.36 7.48 -13.19
N VAL A 2 -5.69 7.29 -14.33
CA VAL A 2 -4.65 6.27 -14.50
C VAL A 2 -3.43 6.63 -13.66
N TRP A 3 -2.89 5.67 -12.90
CA TRP A 3 -1.70 5.86 -12.08
C TRP A 3 -0.55 5.03 -12.64
N THR A 4 0.58 5.67 -12.91
CA THR A 4 1.82 4.97 -13.28
C THR A 4 2.67 4.73 -12.03
N PRO A 5 3.59 3.75 -12.04
CA PRO A 5 4.49 3.52 -10.92
C PRO A 5 5.28 4.77 -10.52
N ALA A 6 5.74 5.56 -11.50
CA ALA A 6 6.43 6.82 -11.25
C ALA A 6 5.56 7.87 -10.53
N GLN A 7 4.25 7.90 -10.78
CA GLN A 7 3.33 8.80 -10.07
C GLN A 7 3.09 8.31 -8.64
N GLU A 8 2.91 7.01 -8.44
CA GLU A 8 2.73 6.41 -7.11
C GLU A 8 3.97 6.65 -6.23
N GLN A 9 5.17 6.41 -6.78
CA GLN A 9 6.42 6.66 -6.09
C GLN A 9 6.59 8.14 -5.70
N ARG A 10 6.22 9.08 -6.58
CA ARG A 10 6.25 10.51 -6.24
C ARG A 10 5.23 10.90 -5.18
N LEU A 11 4.04 10.30 -5.19
CA LEU A 11 3.06 10.51 -4.13
C LEU A 11 3.62 10.05 -2.79
N LEU A 12 4.14 8.83 -2.72
CA LEU A 12 4.72 8.28 -1.49
C LEU A 12 5.93 9.09 -1.02
N ALA A 13 6.84 9.47 -1.92
CA ALA A 13 7.99 10.31 -1.59
C ALA A 13 7.58 11.69 -1.08
N PHE A 14 6.52 12.30 -1.62
CA PHE A 14 5.95 13.53 -1.09
C PHE A 14 5.42 13.31 0.33
N LEU A 15 4.53 12.33 0.52
CA LEU A 15 3.94 12.05 1.84
C LEU A 15 5.00 11.71 2.89
N THR A 16 6.09 11.06 2.50
CA THR A 16 7.21 10.70 3.40
C THR A 16 7.88 11.96 3.96
N LYS A 17 8.09 12.98 3.12
CA LYS A 17 8.63 14.27 3.57
C LYS A 17 7.66 15.02 4.51
N HIS A 18 6.37 14.74 4.38
CA HIS A 18 5.31 15.33 5.21
C HIS A 18 4.88 14.40 6.35
N LYS A 19 5.64 13.33 6.67
CA LYS A 19 5.27 12.30 7.65
C LYS A 19 4.90 12.87 9.02
N SER A 20 5.54 13.95 9.47
CA SER A 20 5.21 14.64 10.72
C SER A 20 3.82 15.28 10.75
N GLU A 21 3.16 15.46 9.59
CA GLU A 21 1.79 15.96 9.48
C GLU A 21 0.75 14.84 9.57
N ALA A 22 1.17 13.57 9.56
CA ALA A 22 0.27 12.45 9.73
C ALA A 22 -0.24 12.38 11.18
N GLY A 23 -1.53 12.09 11.35
CA GLY A 23 -2.06 11.74 12.68
C GLY A 23 -1.61 10.33 13.10
N ASP A 24 -1.97 9.92 14.32
CA ASP A 24 -1.58 8.62 14.91
C ASP A 24 -1.91 7.39 14.04
N GLY A 25 -2.94 7.50 13.19
CA GLY A 25 -3.29 6.45 12.22
C GLY A 25 -2.43 6.41 10.96
N GLY A 26 -1.43 7.28 10.80
CA GLY A 26 -0.67 7.46 9.55
C GLY A 26 -1.48 8.06 8.40
N LEU A 27 -2.58 8.76 8.72
CA LEU A 27 -3.42 9.45 7.76
C LEU A 27 -3.12 10.95 7.77
N PHE A 28 -3.14 11.55 6.59
CA PHE A 28 -2.89 12.97 6.41
C PHE A 28 -4.19 13.78 6.33
N LYS A 29 -4.11 15.06 6.64
CA LYS A 29 -5.21 16.01 6.43
C LYS A 29 -5.42 16.27 4.93
N MET A 30 -6.62 16.74 4.57
CA MET A 30 -6.93 17.05 3.17
C MET A 30 -6.03 18.14 2.59
N THR A 31 -5.54 19.06 3.42
CA THR A 31 -4.54 20.08 3.05
C THR A 31 -3.26 19.46 2.49
N THR A 32 -2.73 18.43 3.13
CA THR A 32 -1.52 17.72 2.69
C THR A 32 -1.78 16.95 1.38
N TYR A 33 -2.95 16.33 1.21
CA TYR A 33 -3.30 15.66 -0.06
C TYR A 33 -3.50 16.66 -1.21
N ASN A 34 -4.06 17.83 -0.95
CA ASN A 34 -4.16 18.90 -1.96
C ASN A 34 -2.77 19.40 -2.36
N ALA A 35 -1.86 19.59 -1.39
CA ALA A 35 -0.47 19.94 -1.68
C ALA A 35 0.24 18.85 -2.52
N ALA A 36 0.03 17.57 -2.19
CA ALA A 36 0.54 16.45 -2.97
C ALA A 36 0.01 16.44 -4.41
N ALA A 37 -1.27 16.75 -4.60
CA ALA A 37 -1.89 16.86 -5.91
C ALA A 37 -1.24 17.99 -6.74
N THR A 38 -1.05 19.17 -6.17
CA THR A 38 -0.32 20.28 -6.81
C THR A 38 1.10 19.85 -7.19
N TYR A 39 1.84 19.24 -6.27
CA TYR A 39 3.20 18.75 -6.52
C TYR A 39 3.27 17.71 -7.66
N LEU A 40 2.29 16.80 -7.75
CA LEU A 40 2.21 15.82 -8.82
C LEU A 40 1.90 16.47 -10.17
N ASN A 41 0.97 17.43 -10.19
CA ASN A 41 0.55 18.09 -11.43
C ASN A 41 1.60 19.09 -11.96
N ASN A 42 2.56 19.53 -11.15
CA ASN A 42 3.69 20.34 -11.61
C ASN A 42 4.54 19.64 -12.69
N LYS A 43 4.49 18.31 -12.76
CA LYS A 43 5.08 17.54 -13.85
C LYS A 43 3.95 17.08 -14.78
N LYS A 44 4.11 17.31 -16.09
CA LYS A 44 3.14 16.81 -17.07
C LYS A 44 3.16 15.29 -17.08
N TYR A 45 2.02 14.70 -16.81
CA TYR A 45 1.77 13.27 -16.93
C TYR A 45 0.63 13.03 -17.90
N THR A 46 0.63 11.86 -18.54
CA THR A 46 -0.51 11.38 -19.31
C THR A 46 -1.70 11.12 -18.38
N GLY A 47 -2.88 11.61 -18.76
CA GLY A 47 -4.15 11.35 -18.09
C GLY A 47 -4.71 12.54 -17.29
N ALA A 48 -5.81 12.28 -16.58
CA ALA A 48 -6.54 13.30 -15.83
C ALA A 48 -5.72 13.89 -14.68
N THR A 49 -5.88 15.19 -14.46
CA THR A 49 -5.33 15.96 -13.35
C THR A 49 -5.62 15.27 -12.02
N LYS A 50 -4.61 15.15 -11.17
CA LYS A 50 -4.78 14.58 -9.83
C LYS A 50 -5.43 15.63 -8.94
N THR A 51 -6.49 15.25 -8.23
CA THR A 51 -7.05 16.03 -7.12
C THR A 51 -6.52 15.47 -5.80
N GLY A 52 -6.66 16.23 -4.71
CA GLY A 52 -6.31 15.70 -3.38
C GLY A 52 -7.11 14.46 -3.03
N GLU A 53 -8.36 14.34 -3.47
CA GLU A 53 -9.20 13.17 -3.21
C GLU A 53 -8.68 11.93 -3.94
N ILE A 54 -8.25 12.10 -5.21
CA ILE A 54 -7.60 11.03 -5.98
C ILE A 54 -6.29 10.59 -5.30
N CYS A 55 -5.53 11.52 -4.70
CA CYS A 55 -4.31 11.20 -3.96
C CYS A 55 -4.61 10.44 -2.67
N LYS A 56 -5.59 10.91 -1.88
CA LYS A 56 -6.07 10.25 -0.66
C LYS A 56 -6.53 8.81 -0.94
N ASN A 57 -7.37 8.63 -1.96
CA ASN A 57 -7.89 7.31 -2.33
C ASN A 57 -6.78 6.37 -2.80
N LYS A 58 -5.79 6.88 -3.55
CA LYS A 58 -4.61 6.09 -3.95
C LYS A 58 -3.78 5.68 -2.73
N TYR A 59 -3.46 6.62 -1.84
CA TYR A 59 -2.68 6.33 -0.64
C TYR A 59 -3.40 5.31 0.26
N ASN A 60 -4.70 5.48 0.52
CA ASN A 60 -5.48 4.51 1.29
C ASN A 60 -5.44 3.10 0.69
N ARG A 61 -5.52 2.98 -0.64
CA ARG A 61 -5.41 1.68 -1.31
C ARG A 61 -4.02 1.07 -1.16
N LEU A 62 -2.96 1.87 -1.30
CA LEU A 62 -1.59 1.41 -1.03
C LEU A 62 -1.44 0.96 0.43
N ARG A 63 -2.07 1.66 1.39
CA ARG A 63 -2.06 1.24 2.80
C ARG A 63 -2.71 -0.13 2.99
N SER A 64 -3.87 -0.36 2.39
CA SER A 64 -4.53 -1.66 2.45
C SER A 64 -3.65 -2.77 1.86
N TYR A 65 -2.91 -2.48 0.79
CA TYR A 65 -1.93 -3.40 0.23
C TYR A 65 -0.76 -3.70 1.17
N PHE A 66 -0.19 -2.67 1.80
CA PHE A 66 0.86 -2.87 2.80
C PHE A 66 0.41 -3.79 3.94
N TRP A 67 -0.79 -3.57 4.49
CA TRP A 67 -1.29 -4.39 5.59
C TRP A 67 -1.59 -5.83 5.14
N ALA A 68 -2.10 -6.03 3.94
CA ALA A 68 -2.27 -7.37 3.37
C ALA A 68 -0.91 -8.09 3.22
N VAL A 69 0.12 -7.40 2.74
CA VAL A 69 1.48 -7.95 2.64
C VAL A 69 2.09 -8.23 4.00
N GLN A 70 1.92 -7.36 4.99
CA GLN A 70 2.35 -7.61 6.37
C GLN A 70 1.72 -8.87 6.94
N GLU A 71 0.43 -9.07 6.71
CA GLU A 71 -0.28 -10.25 7.16
C GLU A 71 0.24 -11.51 6.46
N LEU A 72 0.48 -11.46 5.15
CA LEU A 72 1.07 -12.56 4.38
C LEU A 72 2.48 -12.91 4.91
N LYS A 73 3.33 -11.91 5.17
CA LYS A 73 4.66 -12.12 5.77
C LYS A 73 4.58 -12.73 7.17
N GLY A 74 3.62 -12.29 7.99
CA GLY A 74 3.39 -12.82 9.34
C GLY A 74 2.81 -14.24 9.38
N ARG A 75 2.20 -14.71 8.30
CA ARG A 75 1.56 -16.04 8.18
C ARG A 75 2.52 -17.16 7.77
N SER A 76 3.82 -17.04 8.04
CA SER A 76 4.83 -18.07 7.71
C SER A 76 4.48 -19.49 8.24
N ALA A 77 3.60 -19.61 9.24
CA ALA A 77 3.11 -20.89 9.78
C ALA A 77 1.83 -21.45 9.10
N SER A 78 1.21 -20.74 8.15
CA SER A 78 -0.13 -21.05 7.60
C SER A 78 -0.12 -21.56 6.15
N GLY A 79 1.05 -21.94 5.61
CA GLY A 79 1.17 -22.51 4.25
C GLY A 79 1.42 -21.50 3.13
N PHE A 80 1.59 -20.21 3.47
CA PHE A 80 2.05 -19.20 2.52
C PHE A 80 3.48 -18.78 2.86
N SER A 81 4.34 -18.74 1.85
CA SER A 81 5.64 -18.09 1.94
C SER A 81 5.55 -16.81 1.14
N TYR A 82 5.71 -15.66 1.80
CA TYR A 82 5.75 -14.38 1.10
C TYR A 82 7.19 -14.00 0.80
N ASP A 83 7.48 -13.82 -0.47
CA ASP A 83 8.73 -13.28 -0.98
C ASP A 83 8.50 -11.87 -1.57
N ASP A 84 9.47 -10.98 -1.39
CA ASP A 84 9.36 -9.59 -1.80
C ASP A 84 9.37 -9.39 -3.32
N GLU A 85 9.85 -10.37 -4.09
CA GLU A 85 9.82 -10.37 -5.55
C GLU A 85 8.69 -11.25 -6.09
N LEU A 86 8.57 -12.47 -5.55
CA LEU A 86 7.66 -13.52 -6.03
C LEU A 86 6.27 -13.48 -5.38
N GLY A 87 6.04 -12.64 -4.37
CA GLY A 87 4.76 -12.58 -3.66
C GLY A 87 4.50 -13.85 -2.84
N ALA A 88 3.24 -14.28 -2.72
CA ALA A 88 2.86 -15.44 -1.91
C ALA A 88 3.26 -16.82 -2.49
N GLY A 89 3.88 -16.87 -3.69
CA GLY A 89 4.43 -18.09 -4.27
C GLY A 89 3.41 -19.21 -4.49
N ILE A 90 2.16 -18.86 -4.82
CA ILE A 90 1.05 -19.82 -4.90
C ILE A 90 1.22 -20.75 -6.11
N THR A 91 1.43 -22.03 -5.82
CA THR A 91 1.41 -23.14 -6.78
C THR A 91 0.00 -23.67 -7.01
N LYS A 92 -0.18 -24.58 -7.98
CA LYS A 92 -1.47 -25.23 -8.26
C LYS A 92 -2.04 -25.97 -7.04
N GLU A 93 -1.18 -26.49 -6.17
CA GLU A 93 -1.57 -27.28 -4.99
C GLU A 93 -2.26 -26.41 -3.92
N ASN A 94 -1.88 -25.13 -3.84
CA ASN A 94 -2.40 -24.18 -2.85
C ASN A 94 -3.38 -23.16 -3.45
N GLU A 95 -3.80 -23.36 -4.71
CA GLU A 95 -4.69 -22.46 -5.44
C GLU A 95 -6.03 -22.27 -4.71
N GLN A 96 -6.66 -23.36 -4.28
CA GLN A 96 -7.94 -23.28 -3.58
C GLN A 96 -7.84 -22.53 -2.25
N ILE A 97 -6.75 -22.78 -1.50
CA ILE A 97 -6.48 -22.10 -0.22
C ILE A 97 -6.28 -20.59 -0.46
N TRP A 98 -5.58 -20.22 -1.54
CA TRP A 98 -5.42 -18.83 -1.92
C TRP A 98 -6.76 -18.19 -2.27
N GLU A 99 -7.56 -18.78 -3.16
CA GLU A 99 -8.86 -18.25 -3.57
C GLU A 99 -9.80 -18.03 -2.38
N ASP A 100 -9.83 -18.96 -1.42
CA ASP A 100 -10.60 -18.80 -0.19
C ASP A 100 -10.05 -17.70 0.72
N TYR A 101 -8.73 -17.56 0.80
CA TYR A 101 -8.08 -16.46 1.52
C TYR A 101 -8.45 -15.09 0.94
N VAL A 102 -8.42 -14.93 -0.39
CA VAL A 102 -8.69 -13.62 -1.02
C VAL A 102 -10.13 -13.16 -0.89
N LYS A 103 -11.09 -14.09 -0.70
CA LYS A 103 -12.49 -13.74 -0.43
C LYS A 103 -12.65 -12.87 0.82
N SER A 104 -11.86 -13.16 1.85
CA SER A 104 -11.83 -12.37 3.09
C SER A 104 -10.75 -11.27 3.08
N HIS A 105 -9.70 -11.43 2.27
CA HIS A 105 -8.55 -10.52 2.19
C HIS A 105 -8.40 -9.95 0.76
N LYS A 106 -9.43 -9.25 0.26
CA LYS A 106 -9.49 -8.74 -1.13
C LYS A 106 -8.25 -7.95 -1.60
N TYR A 107 -7.54 -7.30 -0.68
CA TYR A 107 -6.34 -6.52 -0.99
C TYR A 107 -5.08 -7.38 -1.17
N ALA A 108 -5.11 -8.64 -0.76
CA ALA A 108 -4.03 -9.60 -0.99
C ALA A 108 -4.00 -10.12 -2.44
N SER A 109 -5.13 -10.05 -3.16
CA SER A 109 -5.29 -10.57 -4.53
C SER A 109 -4.13 -10.28 -5.48
N PRO A 110 -3.60 -9.04 -5.56
CA PRO A 110 -2.52 -8.72 -6.49
C PRO A 110 -1.18 -9.36 -6.14
N PHE A 111 -1.04 -9.90 -4.93
CA PHE A 111 0.22 -10.39 -4.37
C PHE A 111 0.35 -11.92 -4.37
N LYS A 112 -0.49 -12.60 -5.16
CA LYS A 112 -0.45 -14.05 -5.34
C LYS A 112 0.94 -14.55 -5.77
N ASN A 113 1.45 -13.97 -6.87
CA ASN A 113 2.74 -14.32 -7.47
C ASN A 113 3.49 -13.04 -7.91
N LYS A 114 3.36 -11.98 -7.10
CA LYS A 114 3.99 -10.69 -7.35
C LYS A 114 4.26 -9.97 -6.03
N GLY A 115 5.48 -9.47 -5.88
CA GLY A 115 5.89 -8.64 -4.77
C GLY A 115 5.21 -7.26 -4.71
N PHE A 116 5.30 -6.62 -3.54
CA PHE A 116 4.85 -5.23 -3.35
C PHE A 116 6.03 -4.27 -3.39
N ALA A 117 6.28 -3.69 -4.56
CA ALA A 117 7.42 -2.80 -4.83
C ALA A 117 7.51 -1.54 -3.94
N TYR A 118 6.45 -1.19 -3.21
CA TYR A 118 6.42 -0.02 -2.33
C TYR A 118 6.50 -0.39 -0.85
N TYR A 119 6.82 -1.65 -0.51
CA TYR A 119 6.81 -2.12 0.87
C TYR A 119 7.69 -1.27 1.79
N ASP A 120 8.95 -1.00 1.42
CA ASP A 120 9.87 -0.22 2.27
C ASP A 120 9.45 1.25 2.43
N LEU A 121 9.03 1.89 1.33
CA LEU A 121 8.51 3.26 1.37
C LEU A 121 7.25 3.35 2.25
N MET A 122 6.40 2.34 2.19
CA MET A 122 5.21 2.26 3.00
C MET A 122 5.54 1.95 4.46
N LEU A 123 6.55 1.12 4.72
CA LEU A 123 7.01 0.80 6.07
C LEU A 123 7.44 2.07 6.81
N ASP A 124 8.15 2.98 6.14
CA ASP A 124 8.49 4.28 6.74
C ASP A 124 7.25 5.16 6.97
N LEU A 125 6.27 5.14 6.08
CA LEU A 125 5.05 5.95 6.21
C LEU A 125 4.05 5.43 7.25
N MET A 126 4.13 4.15 7.60
CA MET A 126 3.17 3.52 8.49
C MET A 126 3.46 3.91 9.93
N PRO A 127 2.42 4.14 10.75
CA PRO A 127 2.63 4.25 12.18
C PRO A 127 3.22 2.92 12.64
N SER A 128 4.29 2.98 13.43
CA SER A 128 4.76 1.78 14.14
C SER A 128 3.55 1.24 14.89
N LYS A 129 3.21 -0.03 14.68
CA LYS A 129 2.18 -0.68 15.48
C LYS A 129 2.73 -0.72 16.91
N ALA A 130 2.50 0.34 17.70
CA ALA A 130 2.62 0.26 19.14
C ALA A 130 1.74 -0.95 19.49
N LYS A 131 2.37 -1.99 20.03
CA LYS A 131 1.71 -3.19 20.53
C LYS A 131 0.56 -2.69 21.40
N GLY A 132 -0.65 -2.68 20.85
CA GLY A 132 -1.85 -2.56 21.64
C GLY A 132 -1.86 -3.79 22.51
N GLY A 133 -1.50 -3.61 23.78
CA GLY A 133 -1.66 -4.65 24.78
C GLY A 133 -3.13 -5.00 24.83
N ASN A 134 -3.47 -6.20 24.37
CA ASN A 134 -4.67 -6.85 24.88
C ASN A 134 -4.32 -7.31 26.29
N VAL A 135 -4.90 -6.62 27.27
CA VAL A 135 -5.25 -7.20 28.58
C VAL A 135 -6.54 -7.99 28.41
#